data_AF-A0A918YCS9-F1
#
_entry.id   AF-A0A918YCS9-F1
#
_cell.length_a   1.000
_cell.length_b   1.000
_cell.length_c   1.000
_cell.angle_alpha   90.00
_cell.angle_beta   90.00
_cell.angle_gamma   90.00
#
_symmetry.space_group_name_H-M   'P 1'
#
loop_
_entity.id
_entity.type
_entity.pdbx_description
1 polymer ?
#
loop_
_entity_poly.entity_id
_entity_poly.type
_entity_poly.pdbx_seq_one_letter_code
_entity_poly.pdbx_strand_id
1 'polypeptide(L)'
;MKGDMPSGDNNWQGDVLRELRGGSPGQPAPKQQQGAYGYPQQTPQQATQQAPLQGAPGQVPAPSYGYPHQQQPYTDPSAYQQQAYTEQQQYAEQQAYAAQQHYAQQQAYAAQQQQYAEQQQYDRQQYAEQHAARQQAQAQAQAAPRPQPAPAAQRGTPDSRPVLDKRLASTALKPRHGEPFGARALRAVRRTVSSSASREVAGAAATAEVLQQAVTTGRQIAVTSIRGGSGKTTVAALLTATYAHYRQDPVLAVEADPALGSLPLRLGAETLRWTTGDLAALVEPQMSLLDVTGYLVQLPGNAWLLPGSQGQVGAMLDTKGYERVMVALRRYFGVTVVDCETLPAEVARTALSAAQARVLTAPATLEGVASTRAVLEWMRNLPRHVLASTVVVLIEVTPHPGLDLDKATEELTATGVTVSVLPYDRHLAAGGTIRTDLLARATRDAAARLAADVFQLSQKQR
;
A
#
# COMPACT_ATOMS: atom_id res chain seq x y z
N MET A 1 41.24 -12.10 -26.63
CA MET A 1 40.69 -10.89 -25.98
C MET A 1 39.54 -11.32 -25.07
N LYS A 2 39.80 -11.39 -23.76
CA LYS A 2 38.77 -11.57 -22.72
C LYS A 2 38.18 -10.18 -22.46
N GLY A 3 36.86 -10.03 -22.56
CA GLY A 3 36.13 -8.83 -22.18
C GLY A 3 35.29 -9.14 -20.94
N ASP A 4 35.52 -8.38 -19.88
CA ASP A 4 34.82 -8.45 -18.59
C ASP A 4 33.33 -8.12 -18.72
N MET A 5 32.49 -8.89 -18.00
CA MET A 5 31.13 -8.49 -17.65
C MET A 5 31.16 -7.78 -16.29
N PRO A 6 30.49 -6.62 -16.12
CA PRO A 6 30.32 -6.03 -14.80
C PRO A 6 29.21 -6.76 -14.03
N SER A 7 29.59 -7.43 -12.95
CA SER A 7 28.69 -7.93 -11.90
C SER A 7 28.15 -6.76 -11.07
N GLY A 8 26.86 -6.46 -11.22
CA GLY A 8 26.14 -5.46 -10.42
C GLY A 8 25.26 -6.13 -9.37
N ASP A 9 25.84 -6.47 -8.22
CA ASP A 9 25.09 -6.83 -7.01
C ASP A 9 24.60 -5.54 -6.33
N ASN A 10 23.52 -4.94 -6.85
CA ASN A 10 22.82 -3.85 -6.19
C ASN A 10 21.81 -4.43 -5.17
N ASN A 11 22.22 -4.48 -3.90
CA ASN A 11 21.42 -4.93 -2.76
C ASN A 11 20.36 -3.89 -2.33
N TRP A 12 19.54 -3.43 -3.28
CA TRP A 12 18.45 -2.48 -3.02
C TRP A 12 17.42 -3.02 -2.01
N GLN A 13 17.30 -4.35 -1.92
CA GLN A 13 16.42 -5.04 -0.97
C GLN A 13 16.81 -4.78 0.50
N GLY A 14 18.10 -4.60 0.79
CA GLY A 14 18.59 -4.29 2.13
C GLY A 14 18.23 -2.87 2.56
N ASP A 15 18.27 -1.92 1.63
CA ASP A 15 17.95 -0.52 1.90
C ASP A 15 16.43 -0.33 2.12
N VAL A 16 15.60 -1.11 1.42
CA VAL A 16 14.15 -1.22 1.62
C VAL A 16 13.78 -1.62 3.06
N LEU A 17 14.61 -2.43 3.73
CA LEU A 17 14.36 -2.89 5.09
C LEU A 17 14.65 -1.83 6.16
N ARG A 18 15.50 -0.84 5.86
CA ARG A 18 15.94 0.16 6.83
C ARG A 18 14.97 1.34 6.87
N GLU A 19 14.39 1.72 5.74
CA GLU A 19 13.47 2.87 5.64
C GLU A 19 12.02 2.52 6.01
N LEU A 20 11.54 1.31 5.69
CA LEU A 20 10.19 0.86 6.10
C LEU A 20 10.09 0.57 7.62
N ARG A 21 11.21 0.49 8.33
CA ARG A 21 11.30 0.29 9.78
C ARG A 21 11.46 1.57 10.59
N GLY A 22 11.27 2.76 10.00
CA GLY A 22 11.42 4.06 10.67
C GLY A 22 10.51 4.28 11.88
N GLY A 23 10.86 3.65 13.00
CA GLY A 23 10.47 3.97 14.37
C GLY A 23 11.76 4.06 15.18
N SER A 24 11.99 5.21 15.80
CA SER A 24 13.07 5.42 16.76
C SER A 24 13.09 4.31 17.83
N PRO A 25 14.27 3.89 18.32
CA PRO A 25 14.37 2.87 19.37
C PRO A 25 13.67 3.31 20.67
N GLY A 26 12.98 2.36 21.29
CA GLY A 26 12.10 2.59 22.44
C GLY A 26 12.82 3.05 23.70
N GLN A 27 12.19 3.99 24.40
CA GLN A 27 12.40 4.22 25.83
C GLN A 27 11.64 3.16 26.65
N PRO A 28 12.23 2.62 27.73
CA PRO A 28 11.52 1.73 28.65
C PRO A 28 10.57 2.52 29.57
N ALA A 29 9.44 1.90 29.90
CA ALA A 29 8.45 2.40 30.86
C ALA A 29 9.01 2.48 32.29
N PRO A 30 8.67 3.50 33.10
CA PRO A 30 8.93 3.48 34.53
C PRO A 30 7.72 2.97 35.32
N LYS A 31 8.03 2.15 36.33
CA LYS A 31 7.13 1.66 37.37
C LYS A 31 6.78 2.76 38.37
N GLN A 32 5.64 2.56 39.04
CA GLN A 32 5.11 3.33 40.17
C GLN A 32 6.10 3.51 41.34
N GLN A 33 6.17 4.73 41.90
CA GLN A 33 6.37 4.94 43.33
C GLN A 33 5.79 6.29 43.80
N GLN A 34 5.32 6.28 45.04
CA GLN A 34 4.44 7.22 45.72
C GLN A 34 5.16 8.50 46.22
N GLY A 35 4.42 9.61 46.35
CA GLY A 35 4.80 10.75 47.21
C GLY A 35 4.15 12.09 46.81
N ALA A 36 3.26 12.60 47.67
CA ALA A 36 2.60 13.92 47.63
C ALA A 36 3.61 15.10 47.68
N TYR A 37 3.34 16.35 47.25
CA TYR A 37 2.33 17.34 47.68
C TYR A 37 2.25 18.55 46.69
N GLY A 38 1.09 19.21 46.60
CA GLY A 38 0.97 20.69 46.48
C GLY A 38 0.73 21.37 45.10
N TYR A 39 -0.49 21.88 44.88
CA TYR A 39 -0.98 22.80 43.82
C TYR A 39 -0.70 24.31 44.12
N PRO A 40 -1.19 25.34 43.36
CA PRO A 40 -1.32 25.60 41.89
C PRO A 40 -0.97 27.06 41.44
N GLN A 41 -1.24 27.39 40.15
CA GLN A 41 -1.63 28.70 39.50
C GLN A 41 -0.70 29.10 38.33
N GLN A 42 -1.10 29.73 37.22
CA GLN A 42 -2.38 30.15 36.60
C GLN A 42 -2.06 30.53 35.13
N THR A 43 -2.97 30.27 34.19
CA THR A 43 -3.01 30.83 32.83
C THR A 43 -3.70 32.21 32.80
N PRO A 44 -3.48 33.02 31.75
CA PRO A 44 -4.64 33.67 31.12
C PRO A 44 -4.69 33.65 29.58
N GLN A 45 -5.92 33.75 29.08
CA GLN A 45 -6.43 33.70 27.71
C GLN A 45 -6.44 35.07 26.99
N GLN A 46 -6.75 35.01 25.70
CA GLN A 46 -6.87 36.03 24.63
C GLN A 46 -7.84 37.20 24.86
N ALA A 47 -7.62 38.32 24.14
CA ALA A 47 -8.67 39.20 23.60
C ALA A 47 -8.21 40.02 22.37
N THR A 48 -9.12 40.18 21.41
CA THR A 48 -9.09 40.90 20.11
C THR A 48 -9.81 42.27 20.16
N GLN A 49 -9.43 43.25 19.30
CA GLN A 49 -10.29 44.24 18.54
C GLN A 49 -9.43 45.38 17.90
N GLN A 50 -9.43 45.59 16.57
CA GLN A 50 -10.29 46.42 15.68
C GLN A 50 -9.85 47.90 15.45
N ALA A 51 -9.89 48.33 14.18
CA ALA A 51 -9.54 49.66 13.63
C ALA A 51 -10.70 50.69 13.68
N PRO A 52 -10.48 51.98 13.31
CA PRO A 52 -11.04 52.47 12.02
C PRO A 52 -10.24 53.59 11.27
N LEU A 53 -10.76 53.94 10.09
CA LEU A 53 -10.28 54.85 9.01
C LEU A 53 -10.91 56.27 9.02
N GLN A 54 -10.42 57.15 8.10
CA GLN A 54 -11.00 58.38 7.46
C GLN A 54 -10.59 59.75 8.09
N GLY A 55 -10.33 60.85 7.35
CA GLY A 55 -10.54 61.21 5.93
C GLY A 55 -9.82 62.54 5.52
N ALA A 56 -10.05 62.96 4.25
CA ALA A 56 -9.32 63.94 3.41
C ALA A 56 -9.82 65.42 3.55
N PRO A 57 -9.74 66.35 2.54
CA PRO A 57 -8.76 66.72 1.48
C PRO A 57 -8.50 68.28 1.37
N GLY A 58 -7.64 68.75 0.46
CA GLY A 58 -7.63 70.18 0.04
C GLY A 58 -6.55 70.62 -0.98
N GLN A 59 -6.94 71.31 -2.06
CA GLN A 59 -6.24 71.60 -3.33
C GLN A 59 -5.37 72.90 -3.39
N VAL A 60 -4.35 72.89 -4.29
CA VAL A 60 -3.63 73.92 -5.12
C VAL A 60 -4.05 75.41 -5.08
N PRO A 61 -3.17 76.44 -5.36
CA PRO A 61 -2.21 76.50 -6.50
C PRO A 61 -0.86 77.29 -6.32
N ALA A 62 -0.01 77.27 -7.36
CA ALA A 62 1.15 78.18 -7.61
C ALA A 62 0.67 79.55 -8.17
N PRO A 63 1.45 80.69 -8.31
CA PRO A 63 2.87 80.75 -8.76
C PRO A 63 3.79 81.92 -8.28
N SER A 64 5.10 81.75 -8.53
CA SER A 64 6.16 82.69 -8.99
C SER A 64 6.68 83.94 -8.22
N TYR A 65 8.00 84.11 -8.41
CA TYR A 65 8.93 85.27 -8.33
C TYR A 65 9.48 85.79 -6.99
N GLY A 66 10.82 85.75 -6.88
CA GLY A 66 11.61 86.76 -6.17
C GLY A 66 12.80 86.23 -5.34
N TYR A 67 14.02 86.30 -5.89
CA TYR A 67 15.29 86.36 -5.13
C TYR A 67 15.30 87.64 -4.26
N PRO A 68 15.97 87.70 -3.08
CA PRO A 68 17.44 87.63 -3.06
C PRO A 68 18.13 87.10 -1.78
N HIS A 69 19.43 86.88 -1.99
CA HIS A 69 20.56 86.88 -1.06
C HIS A 69 20.78 85.76 -0.03
N GLN A 70 21.94 85.12 -0.24
CA GLN A 70 22.66 84.24 0.66
C GLN A 70 23.00 84.95 1.98
N GLN A 71 22.68 84.28 3.08
CA GLN A 71 23.50 84.25 4.28
C GLN A 71 23.54 82.80 4.76
N GLN A 72 24.73 82.20 4.80
CA GLN A 72 24.95 80.94 5.48
C GLN A 72 24.93 81.15 6.99
N PRO A 73 24.31 80.23 7.75
CA PRO A 73 24.76 79.92 9.09
C PRO A 73 25.45 78.55 9.12
N TYR A 74 26.66 78.57 9.67
CA TYR A 74 27.43 77.46 10.23
C TYR A 74 26.65 76.15 10.51
N THR A 75 27.07 75.06 9.86
CA THR A 75 26.76 73.69 10.31
C THR A 75 27.83 73.19 11.27
N ASP A 76 27.40 72.73 12.43
CA ASP A 76 28.23 72.16 13.50
C ASP A 76 28.85 70.81 13.08
N PRO A 77 30.20 70.65 13.10
CA PRO A 77 30.88 69.41 12.72
C PRO A 77 30.59 68.21 13.64
N SER A 78 29.98 68.41 14.81
CA SER A 78 29.81 67.37 15.83
C SER A 78 28.66 66.37 15.53
N ALA A 79 27.72 66.71 14.65
CA ALA A 79 26.56 65.86 14.34
C ALA A 79 26.90 64.66 13.42
N TYR A 80 27.89 64.80 12.53
CA TYR A 80 28.29 63.72 11.62
C TYR A 80 29.20 62.67 12.28
N GLN A 81 29.92 63.05 13.34
CA GLN A 81 30.73 62.10 14.10
C GLN A 81 29.85 61.14 14.90
N GLN A 82 28.80 61.62 15.58
CA GLN A 82 27.93 60.75 16.39
C GLN A 82 27.14 59.71 15.58
N GLN A 83 26.70 60.04 14.35
CA GLN A 83 26.01 59.09 13.48
C GLN A 83 26.96 58.01 12.91
N ALA A 84 28.20 58.37 12.57
CA ALA A 84 29.19 57.38 12.10
C ALA A 84 29.58 56.37 13.19
N TYR A 85 29.67 56.80 14.46
CA TYR A 85 29.99 55.89 15.57
C TYR A 85 28.85 54.92 15.93
N THR A 86 27.59 55.31 15.72
CA THR A 86 26.43 54.45 16.03
C THR A 86 26.21 53.38 14.94
N GLU A 87 26.38 53.71 13.67
CA GLU A 87 26.33 52.72 12.58
C GLU A 87 27.45 51.68 12.71
N GLN A 88 28.67 52.10 13.06
CA GLN A 88 29.81 51.20 13.19
C GLN A 88 29.68 50.22 14.38
N GLN A 89 28.99 50.61 15.46
CA GLN A 89 28.67 49.72 16.58
C GLN A 89 27.59 48.69 16.22
N GLN A 90 26.55 49.07 15.48
CA GLN A 90 25.49 48.15 15.04
C GLN A 90 26.02 47.06 14.08
N TYR A 91 26.94 47.40 13.18
CA TYR A 91 27.57 46.42 12.29
C TYR A 91 28.49 45.44 13.06
N ALA A 92 29.16 45.90 14.12
CA ALA A 92 30.00 45.04 14.95
C ALA A 92 29.17 44.05 15.80
N GLU A 93 28.04 44.47 16.36
CA GLU A 93 27.14 43.58 17.11
C GLU A 93 26.48 42.52 16.23
N GLN A 94 26.08 42.85 15.00
CA GLN A 94 25.53 41.86 14.06
C GLN A 94 26.56 40.81 13.65
N GLN A 95 27.82 41.20 13.43
CA GLN A 95 28.88 40.23 13.12
C GLN A 95 29.22 39.33 14.32
N ALA A 96 29.18 39.86 15.55
CA ALA A 96 29.37 39.06 16.76
C ALA A 96 28.26 38.02 16.95
N TYR A 97 26.99 38.39 16.67
CA TYR A 97 25.86 37.47 16.73
C TYR A 97 25.94 36.37 15.67
N ALA A 98 26.32 36.71 14.43
CA ALA A 98 26.51 35.74 13.36
C ALA A 98 27.65 34.76 13.67
N ALA A 99 28.77 35.24 14.22
CA ALA A 99 29.89 34.40 14.63
C ALA A 99 29.50 33.42 15.77
N GLN A 100 28.69 33.88 16.74
CA GLN A 100 28.17 33.01 17.80
C GLN A 100 27.25 31.91 17.27
N GLN A 101 26.37 32.21 16.31
CA GLN A 101 25.50 31.19 15.71
C GLN A 101 26.29 30.15 14.91
N HIS A 102 27.31 30.58 14.15
CA HIS A 102 28.19 29.65 13.44
C HIS A 102 28.96 28.73 14.39
N TYR A 103 29.43 29.24 15.53
CA TYR A 103 30.13 28.43 16.53
C TYR A 103 29.20 27.40 17.20
N ALA A 104 27.96 27.79 17.51
CA ALA A 104 26.95 26.90 18.07
C ALA A 104 26.55 25.79 17.07
N GLN A 105 26.40 26.12 15.80
CA GLN A 105 26.08 25.14 14.76
C GLN A 105 27.23 24.14 14.54
N GLN A 106 28.49 24.59 14.61
CA GLN A 106 29.66 23.72 14.49
C GLN A 106 29.79 22.75 15.67
N GLN A 107 29.49 23.20 16.90
CA GLN A 107 29.46 22.32 18.07
C GLN A 107 28.33 21.29 18.01
N ALA A 108 27.14 21.67 17.51
CA ALA A 108 26.03 20.74 17.30
C ALA A 108 26.40 19.65 16.28
N TYR A 109 27.10 20.02 15.20
CA TYR A 109 27.55 19.07 14.17
C TYR A 109 28.64 18.11 14.71
N ALA A 110 29.57 18.61 15.54
CA ALA A 110 30.60 17.79 16.17
C ALA A 110 30.01 16.80 17.19
N ALA A 111 29.04 17.24 18.00
CA ALA A 111 28.34 16.37 18.94
C ALA A 111 27.55 15.26 18.22
N GLN A 112 26.93 15.59 17.08
CA GLN A 112 26.20 14.60 16.29
C GLN A 112 27.12 13.54 15.69
N GLN A 113 28.32 13.93 15.21
CA GLN A 113 29.30 12.96 14.69
C GLN A 113 29.86 12.03 15.77
N GLN A 114 30.06 12.51 16.99
CA GLN A 114 30.47 11.65 18.11
C GLN A 114 29.39 10.62 18.45
N GLN A 115 28.11 11.03 18.47
CA GLN A 115 26.98 10.11 18.68
C GLN A 115 26.87 9.03 17.60
N TYR A 116 27.12 9.37 16.34
CA TYR A 116 27.15 8.40 15.24
C TYR A 116 28.34 7.43 15.34
N ALA A 117 29.49 7.89 15.84
CA ALA A 117 30.66 7.03 16.04
C ALA A 117 30.44 6.01 17.18
N GLU A 118 29.84 6.43 18.30
CA GLU A 118 29.51 5.53 19.40
C GLU A 118 28.46 4.48 19.01
N GLN A 119 27.42 4.84 18.24
CA GLN A 119 26.44 3.88 17.75
C GLN A 119 27.06 2.82 16.82
N GLN A 120 27.97 3.21 15.93
CA GLN A 120 28.66 2.23 15.06
C GLN A 120 29.57 1.28 15.84
N GLN A 121 30.15 1.76 16.95
CA GLN A 121 30.99 0.92 17.80
C GLN A 121 30.15 -0.08 18.61
N TYR A 122 28.96 0.33 19.05
CA TYR A 122 27.99 -0.52 19.74
C TYR A 122 27.41 -1.62 18.82
N ASP A 123 27.03 -1.25 17.59
CA ASP A 123 26.53 -2.21 16.59
C ASP A 123 27.59 -3.23 16.18
N ARG A 124 28.86 -2.81 16.07
CA ARG A 124 29.98 -3.70 15.73
C ARG A 124 30.26 -4.73 16.85
N GLN A 125 30.13 -4.32 18.11
CA GLN A 125 30.27 -5.23 19.24
C GLN A 125 29.12 -6.24 19.31
N GLN A 126 27.87 -5.79 19.13
CA GLN A 126 26.72 -6.70 19.06
C GLN A 126 26.83 -7.70 17.91
N TYR A 127 27.26 -7.26 16.73
CA TYR A 127 27.49 -8.17 15.60
C TYR A 127 28.58 -9.20 15.91
N ALA A 128 29.69 -8.81 16.53
CA ALA A 128 30.76 -9.72 16.90
C ALA A 128 30.30 -10.78 17.92
N GLU A 129 29.52 -10.39 18.94
CA GLU A 129 28.94 -11.30 19.93
C GLU A 129 27.93 -12.27 19.29
N GLN A 130 27.08 -11.80 18.39
CA GLN A 130 26.11 -12.64 17.69
C GLN A 130 26.79 -13.66 16.76
N HIS A 131 27.88 -13.27 16.10
CA HIS A 131 28.69 -14.16 15.27
C HIS A 131 29.44 -15.20 16.11
N ALA A 132 29.98 -14.81 17.27
CA ALA A 132 30.62 -15.74 18.21
C ALA A 132 29.62 -16.77 18.77
N ALA A 133 28.41 -16.33 19.15
CA ALA A 133 27.34 -17.21 19.64
C ALA A 133 26.87 -18.20 18.55
N ARG A 134 26.78 -17.76 17.28
CA ARG A 134 26.45 -18.65 16.16
C ARG A 134 27.53 -19.68 15.86
N GLN A 135 28.81 -19.30 15.96
CA GLN A 135 29.92 -20.24 15.78
C GLN A 135 29.97 -21.29 16.91
N GLN A 136 29.72 -20.90 18.15
CA GLN A 136 29.60 -21.85 19.27
C GLN A 136 28.41 -22.81 19.10
N ALA A 137 27.26 -22.31 18.65
CA ALA A 137 26.09 -23.15 18.38
C ALA A 137 26.33 -24.13 17.21
N GLN A 138 27.06 -23.72 16.16
CA GLN A 138 27.43 -24.61 15.06
C GLN A 138 28.48 -25.66 15.46
N ALA A 139 29.44 -25.31 16.31
CA ALA A 139 30.42 -26.25 16.84
C ALA A 139 29.77 -27.32 17.74
N GLN A 140 28.76 -26.95 18.53
CA GLN A 140 27.97 -27.90 19.32
C GLN A 140 27.05 -28.79 18.46
N ALA A 141 26.51 -28.27 17.35
CA ALA A 141 25.67 -29.05 16.43
C ALA A 141 26.46 -30.09 15.62
N GLN A 142 27.77 -29.90 15.42
CA GLN A 142 28.63 -30.86 14.71
C GLN A 142 29.15 -32.01 15.59
N ALA A 143 29.06 -31.87 16.92
CA ALA A 143 29.49 -32.90 17.88
C ALA A 143 28.35 -33.84 18.33
N ALA A 144 27.11 -33.58 17.93
CA ALA A 144 25.98 -34.46 18.22
C ALA A 144 25.89 -35.63 17.20
N PRO A 145 25.66 -36.87 17.63
CA PRO A 145 25.49 -38.00 16.72
C PRO A 145 24.30 -37.72 15.79
N ARG A 146 24.53 -37.81 14.48
CA ARG A 146 23.50 -37.59 13.45
C ARG A 146 22.33 -38.55 13.71
N PRO A 147 21.08 -38.06 13.92
CA PRO A 147 19.94 -38.95 13.91
C PRO A 147 19.87 -39.61 12.54
N GLN A 148 19.74 -40.94 12.54
CA GLN A 148 19.48 -41.71 11.32
C GLN A 148 18.26 -41.09 10.62
N PRO A 149 18.25 -40.98 9.27
CA PRO A 149 17.10 -40.49 8.55
C PRO A 149 15.92 -41.40 8.91
N ALA A 150 14.96 -40.86 9.66
CA ALA A 150 13.69 -41.52 9.86
C ALA A 150 13.13 -41.88 8.46
N PRO A 151 12.55 -43.07 8.27
CA PRO A 151 11.88 -43.38 7.02
C PRO A 151 10.93 -42.24 6.72
N ALA A 152 11.02 -41.67 5.51
CA ALA A 152 10.18 -40.57 5.08
C ALA A 152 8.75 -40.93 5.45
N ALA A 153 8.20 -40.24 6.46
CA ALA A 153 6.82 -40.45 6.84
C ALA A 153 6.02 -40.24 5.56
N GLN A 154 5.37 -41.30 5.08
CA GLN A 154 4.46 -41.21 3.95
C GLN A 154 3.47 -40.13 4.35
N ARG A 155 3.61 -38.92 3.78
CA ARG A 155 2.72 -37.82 4.11
C ARG A 155 1.35 -38.27 3.64
N GLY A 156 0.49 -38.61 4.59
CA GLY A 156 -0.89 -38.99 4.30
C GLY A 156 -1.56 -37.86 3.54
N THR A 157 -2.50 -38.23 2.66
CA THR A 157 -3.39 -37.25 2.04
C THR A 157 -4.11 -36.46 3.13
N PRO A 158 -4.02 -35.12 3.17
CA PRO A 158 -4.65 -34.32 4.21
C PRO A 158 -6.17 -34.50 4.15
N ASP A 159 -6.80 -34.46 5.32
CA ASP A 159 -8.25 -34.49 5.43
C ASP A 159 -8.86 -33.19 4.91
N SER A 160 -10.07 -33.30 4.36
CA SER A 160 -10.82 -32.14 3.91
C SER A 160 -11.53 -31.48 5.09
N ARG A 161 -11.42 -30.16 5.21
CA ARG A 161 -12.00 -29.36 6.30
C ARG A 161 -12.98 -28.33 5.76
N PRO A 162 -14.11 -28.08 6.44
CA PRO A 162 -15.04 -27.03 6.04
C PRO A 162 -14.38 -25.65 6.15
N VAL A 163 -14.63 -24.77 5.18
CA VAL A 163 -14.13 -23.38 5.18
C VAL A 163 -14.73 -22.57 6.34
N LEU A 164 -16.02 -22.80 6.64
CA LEU A 164 -16.72 -22.15 7.73
C LEU A 164 -17.41 -23.21 8.59
N ASP A 165 -17.16 -23.16 9.90
CA ASP A 165 -17.86 -24.01 10.85
C ASP A 165 -19.37 -23.72 10.80
N LYS A 166 -20.22 -24.75 10.81
CA LYS A 166 -21.68 -24.63 10.76
C LYS A 166 -22.24 -23.74 11.88
N ARG A 167 -21.63 -23.73 13.07
CA ARG A 167 -22.02 -22.85 14.17
C ARG A 167 -21.71 -21.39 13.86
N LEU A 168 -20.55 -21.11 13.26
CA LEU A 168 -20.20 -19.76 12.81
C LEU A 168 -21.04 -19.34 11.61
N ALA A 169 -21.39 -20.25 10.71
CA ALA A 169 -22.31 -19.96 9.61
C ALA A 169 -23.68 -19.47 10.12
N SER A 170 -24.12 -19.90 11.31
CA SER A 170 -25.37 -19.43 11.92
C SER A 170 -25.33 -17.99 12.43
N THR A 171 -24.14 -17.38 12.60
CA THR A 171 -24.01 -15.96 12.95
C THR A 171 -24.15 -15.05 11.74
N ALA A 172 -24.02 -15.60 10.52
CA ALA A 172 -24.19 -14.84 9.30
C ALA A 172 -25.67 -14.46 9.10
N LEU A 173 -25.91 -13.15 8.93
CA LEU A 173 -27.22 -12.65 8.52
C LEU A 173 -27.51 -13.04 7.06
N LYS A 174 -28.79 -13.03 6.68
CA LYS A 174 -29.21 -13.28 5.29
C LYS A 174 -28.45 -12.34 4.34
N PRO A 175 -27.90 -12.85 3.23
CA PRO A 175 -27.22 -12.03 2.23
C PRO A 175 -28.12 -10.87 1.78
N ARG A 176 -27.54 -9.68 1.69
CA ARG A 176 -28.26 -8.45 1.30
C ARG A 176 -27.93 -8.13 -0.14
N HIS A 177 -28.87 -7.59 -0.88
CA HIS A 177 -28.53 -7.00 -2.18
C HIS A 177 -27.71 -5.73 -2.00
N GLY A 178 -26.73 -5.54 -2.88
CA GLY A 178 -25.80 -4.42 -2.88
C GLY A 178 -26.49 -3.07 -2.95
N GLU A 179 -27.61 -3.01 -3.68
CA GLU A 179 -28.45 -1.83 -3.81
C GLU A 179 -29.85 -2.01 -3.19
N PRO A 180 -30.42 -0.97 -2.56
CA PRO A 180 -31.79 -0.99 -2.06
C PRO A 180 -32.82 -1.30 -3.15
N PHE A 181 -33.94 -1.93 -2.77
CA PHE A 181 -35.02 -2.29 -3.70
C PHE A 181 -35.52 -1.08 -4.52
N GLY A 182 -35.73 0.08 -3.89
CA GLY A 182 -36.20 1.28 -4.57
C GLY A 182 -35.23 1.79 -5.65
N ALA A 183 -33.92 1.72 -5.40
CA ALA A 183 -32.91 2.10 -6.39
C ALA A 183 -32.93 1.17 -7.63
N ARG A 184 -33.17 -0.14 -7.41
CA ARG A 184 -33.33 -1.11 -8.51
C ARG A 184 -34.57 -0.85 -9.33
N ALA A 185 -35.70 -0.64 -8.67
CA ALA A 185 -36.97 -0.39 -9.34
C ALA A 185 -36.91 0.88 -10.19
N LEU A 186 -36.37 1.98 -9.64
CA LEU A 186 -36.18 3.22 -10.37
C LEU A 186 -35.26 3.06 -11.58
N ARG A 187 -34.16 2.30 -11.45
CA ARG A 187 -33.27 2.01 -12.58
C ARG A 187 -33.97 1.20 -13.68
N ALA A 188 -34.73 0.17 -13.30
CA ALA A 188 -35.46 -0.65 -14.27
C ALA A 188 -36.40 0.21 -15.13
N VAL A 189 -37.14 1.13 -14.49
CA VAL A 189 -38.00 2.09 -15.19
C VAL A 189 -37.20 3.08 -16.04
N ARG A 190 -36.08 3.62 -15.53
CA ARG A 190 -35.22 4.52 -16.34
C ARG A 190 -34.68 3.83 -17.59
N ARG A 191 -34.34 2.55 -17.50
CA ARG A 191 -33.78 1.81 -18.64
C ARG A 191 -34.77 1.61 -19.77
N THR A 192 -36.08 1.53 -19.48
CA THR A 192 -37.12 1.39 -20.53
C THR A 192 -37.36 2.69 -21.29
N VAL A 193 -36.96 3.84 -20.74
CA VAL A 193 -37.21 5.17 -21.34
C VAL A 193 -35.93 5.89 -21.80
N SER A 194 -34.75 5.39 -21.43
CA SER A 194 -33.48 6.09 -21.67
C SER A 194 -32.76 5.61 -22.95
N SER A 195 -32.34 6.56 -23.78
CA SER A 195 -31.41 6.35 -24.90
C SER A 195 -29.98 6.02 -24.45
N SER A 196 -29.67 6.14 -23.15
CA SER A 196 -28.38 5.75 -22.56
C SER A 196 -28.13 4.24 -22.59
N ALA A 197 -29.18 3.43 -22.73
CA ALA A 197 -29.08 1.97 -22.74
C ALA A 197 -28.12 1.46 -23.83
N SER A 198 -28.11 2.08 -25.01
CA SER A 198 -27.19 1.69 -26.10
C SER A 198 -25.73 1.99 -25.78
N ARG A 199 -25.44 3.12 -25.12
CA ARG A 199 -24.07 3.46 -24.67
C ARG A 199 -23.59 2.54 -23.56
N GLU A 200 -24.48 2.20 -22.63
CA GLU A 200 -24.19 1.24 -21.56
C GLU A 200 -23.90 -0.16 -22.11
N VAL A 201 -24.69 -0.60 -23.09
CA VAL A 201 -24.48 -1.89 -23.78
C VAL A 201 -23.17 -1.87 -24.56
N ALA A 202 -22.88 -0.80 -25.30
CA ALA A 202 -21.62 -0.66 -26.04
C ALA A 202 -20.40 -0.67 -25.10
N GLY A 203 -20.47 0.04 -23.97
CA GLY A 203 -19.41 0.03 -22.96
C GLY A 203 -19.20 -1.36 -22.35
N ALA A 204 -20.28 -2.06 -22.00
CA ALA A 204 -20.21 -3.42 -21.48
C ALA A 204 -19.65 -4.40 -22.53
N ALA A 205 -20.03 -4.25 -23.80
CA ALA A 205 -19.51 -5.05 -24.90
C ALA A 205 -18.00 -4.82 -25.11
N ALA A 206 -17.54 -3.57 -25.08
CA ALA A 206 -16.11 -3.25 -25.19
C ALA A 206 -15.30 -3.82 -24.01
N THR A 207 -15.82 -3.74 -22.78
CA THR A 207 -15.19 -4.37 -21.61
C THR A 207 -15.14 -5.89 -21.75
N ALA A 208 -16.23 -6.51 -22.22
CA ALA A 208 -16.29 -7.95 -22.48
C ALA A 208 -15.27 -8.38 -23.54
N GLU A 209 -15.17 -7.64 -24.65
CA GLU A 209 -14.23 -7.90 -25.73
C GLU A 209 -12.78 -7.91 -25.21
N VAL A 210 -12.39 -6.92 -24.41
CA VAL A 210 -11.07 -6.87 -23.76
C VAL A 210 -10.84 -8.10 -22.88
N LEU A 211 -11.80 -8.43 -22.03
CA LEU A 211 -11.69 -9.55 -21.10
C LEU A 211 -11.64 -10.91 -21.80
N GLN A 212 -12.23 -11.01 -22.99
CA GLN A 212 -12.29 -12.24 -23.81
C GLN A 212 -11.06 -12.46 -24.69
N GLN A 213 -10.12 -11.51 -24.73
CA GLN A 213 -8.90 -11.69 -25.53
C GLN A 213 -8.09 -12.90 -25.03
N ALA A 214 -7.68 -13.73 -25.98
CA ALA A 214 -6.83 -14.87 -25.72
C ALA A 214 -5.45 -14.42 -25.24
N VAL A 215 -4.85 -15.23 -24.37
CA VAL A 215 -3.48 -15.04 -23.90
C VAL A 215 -2.62 -16.20 -24.35
N THR A 216 -1.37 -15.90 -24.74
CA THR A 216 -0.39 -16.93 -25.14
C THR A 216 0.43 -17.42 -23.96
N THR A 217 0.49 -16.64 -22.89
CA THR A 217 1.13 -16.97 -21.61
C THR A 217 0.18 -16.59 -20.46
N GLY A 218 0.17 -17.39 -19.39
CA GLY A 218 -0.67 -17.11 -18.23
C GLY A 218 -0.34 -15.76 -17.61
N ARG A 219 -1.38 -14.99 -17.25
CA ARG A 219 -1.28 -13.65 -16.68
C ARG A 219 -1.47 -13.70 -15.17
N GLN A 220 -0.40 -13.48 -14.43
CA GLN A 220 -0.43 -13.34 -12.98
C GLN A 220 -0.74 -11.89 -12.60
N ILE A 221 -1.77 -11.74 -11.78
CA ILE A 221 -2.24 -10.47 -11.22
C ILE A 221 -2.11 -10.58 -9.70
N ALA A 222 -1.24 -9.76 -9.11
CA ALA A 222 -1.06 -9.73 -7.67
C ALA A 222 -1.91 -8.62 -7.05
N VAL A 223 -2.72 -8.97 -6.04
CA VAL A 223 -3.57 -8.04 -5.29
C VAL A 223 -2.99 -7.87 -3.89
N THR A 224 -2.65 -6.65 -3.50
CA THR A 224 -2.06 -6.32 -2.20
C THR A 224 -2.62 -5.01 -1.63
N SER A 225 -2.17 -4.65 -0.43
CA SER A 225 -2.47 -3.38 0.24
C SER A 225 -1.33 -2.95 1.15
N ILE A 226 -1.40 -1.69 1.59
CA ILE A 226 -0.51 -1.13 2.62
C ILE A 226 -1.13 -1.21 4.02
N ARG A 227 -2.46 -1.28 4.08
CA ARG A 227 -3.23 -1.35 5.32
C ARG A 227 -4.05 -2.63 5.36
N GLY A 228 -4.13 -3.26 6.54
CA GLY A 228 -5.12 -4.30 6.81
C GLY A 228 -6.54 -3.76 6.66
N GLY A 229 -7.51 -4.62 6.34
CA GLY A 229 -8.92 -4.21 6.19
C GLY A 229 -9.25 -3.32 4.98
N SER A 230 -8.30 -3.07 4.08
CA SER A 230 -8.46 -2.25 2.87
C SER A 230 -9.28 -2.90 1.74
N GLY A 231 -9.78 -4.12 1.94
CA GLY A 231 -10.62 -4.84 0.96
C GLY A 231 -9.88 -5.65 -0.10
N LYS A 232 -8.56 -5.92 0.04
CA LYS A 232 -7.76 -6.81 -0.83
C LYS A 232 -8.50 -8.06 -1.31
N THR A 233 -8.89 -8.93 -0.37
CA THR A 233 -9.55 -10.21 -0.66
C THR A 233 -10.90 -10.02 -1.36
N THR A 234 -11.60 -8.91 -1.08
CA THR A 234 -12.82 -8.57 -1.82
C THR A 234 -12.51 -8.24 -3.27
N VAL A 235 -11.48 -7.45 -3.54
CA VAL A 235 -11.05 -7.13 -4.92
C VAL A 235 -10.53 -8.37 -5.62
N ALA A 236 -9.71 -9.20 -4.97
CA ALA A 236 -9.23 -10.46 -5.53
C ALA A 236 -10.40 -11.37 -5.92
N ALA A 237 -11.36 -11.58 -5.02
CA ALA A 237 -12.54 -12.39 -5.31
C ALA A 237 -13.43 -11.80 -6.42
N LEU A 238 -13.61 -10.48 -6.47
CA LEU A 238 -14.35 -9.82 -7.55
C LEU A 238 -13.65 -9.96 -8.90
N LEU A 239 -12.32 -9.81 -8.94
CA LEU A 239 -11.51 -10.03 -10.14
C LEU A 239 -11.65 -11.47 -10.61
N THR A 240 -11.45 -12.45 -9.73
CA THR A 240 -11.62 -13.88 -10.05
C THR A 240 -13.00 -14.17 -10.61
N ALA A 241 -14.06 -13.74 -9.94
CA ALA A 241 -15.44 -13.96 -10.39
C ALA A 241 -15.73 -13.27 -11.73
N THR A 242 -15.16 -12.09 -11.96
CA THR A 242 -15.31 -11.35 -13.22
C THR A 242 -14.58 -12.06 -14.36
N TYR A 243 -13.31 -12.45 -14.18
CA TYR A 243 -12.59 -13.20 -15.20
C TYR A 243 -13.28 -14.53 -15.51
N ALA A 244 -13.70 -15.27 -14.49
CA ALA A 244 -14.38 -16.55 -14.68
C ALA A 244 -15.74 -16.42 -15.38
N HIS A 245 -16.37 -15.25 -15.32
CA HIS A 245 -17.61 -14.96 -16.04
C HIS A 245 -17.39 -14.66 -17.52
N TYR A 246 -16.36 -13.87 -17.85
CA TYR A 246 -16.14 -13.41 -19.23
C TYR A 246 -15.25 -14.35 -20.05
N ARG A 247 -14.31 -15.05 -19.41
CA ARG A 247 -13.28 -15.85 -20.08
C ARG A 247 -13.69 -17.29 -20.31
N GLN A 248 -13.18 -17.88 -21.38
CA GLN A 248 -13.38 -19.29 -21.74
C GLN A 248 -12.24 -20.20 -21.24
N ASP A 249 -11.06 -19.64 -20.99
CA ASP A 249 -9.93 -20.35 -20.38
C ASP A 249 -10.02 -20.31 -18.85
N PRO A 250 -9.47 -21.31 -18.15
CA PRO A 250 -9.63 -21.42 -16.71
C PRO A 250 -8.90 -20.31 -15.96
N VAL A 251 -9.53 -19.83 -14.90
CA VAL A 251 -9.02 -18.79 -14.00
C VAL A 251 -8.59 -19.43 -12.69
N LEU A 252 -7.40 -19.08 -12.21
CA LEU A 252 -6.90 -19.52 -10.92
C LEU A 252 -6.95 -18.37 -9.90
N ALA A 253 -7.53 -18.63 -8.74
CA ALA A 253 -7.35 -17.83 -7.54
C ALA A 253 -6.30 -18.50 -6.65
N VAL A 254 -5.30 -17.75 -6.20
CA VAL A 254 -4.30 -18.23 -5.24
C VAL A 254 -4.36 -17.34 -4.01
N GLU A 255 -4.50 -17.96 -2.85
CA GLU A 255 -4.34 -17.26 -1.58
C GLU A 255 -2.88 -17.40 -1.13
N ALA A 256 -2.17 -16.27 -1.13
CA ALA A 256 -0.78 -16.13 -0.73
C ALA A 256 -0.65 -15.48 0.67
N ASP A 257 -1.71 -15.60 1.47
CA ASP A 257 -1.73 -15.33 2.91
C ASP A 257 -1.87 -16.67 3.63
N PRO A 258 -0.76 -17.25 4.17
CA PRO A 258 -0.80 -18.55 4.81
C PRO A 258 -1.43 -18.51 6.22
N ALA A 259 -1.86 -17.35 6.71
CA ALA A 259 -2.54 -17.24 8.00
C ALA A 259 -4.06 -17.49 7.86
N LEU A 260 -4.87 -16.56 8.35
CA LEU A 260 -6.33 -16.60 8.35
C LEU A 260 -6.88 -15.83 7.15
N GLY A 261 -6.43 -16.21 5.95
CA GLY A 261 -6.98 -15.70 4.70
C GLY A 261 -8.49 -15.95 4.61
N SER A 262 -9.19 -15.08 3.88
CA SER A 262 -10.66 -15.14 3.74
C SER A 262 -11.10 -15.43 2.30
N LEU A 263 -10.16 -15.65 1.38
CA LEU A 263 -10.45 -15.80 -0.04
C LEU A 263 -11.33 -17.03 -0.31
N PRO A 264 -11.09 -18.21 0.30
CA PRO A 264 -11.99 -19.36 0.16
C PRO A 264 -13.44 -19.03 0.51
N LEU A 265 -13.67 -18.34 1.63
CA LEU A 265 -15.00 -17.96 2.09
C LEU A 265 -15.67 -16.98 1.12
N ARG A 266 -14.92 -15.97 0.65
CA ARG A 266 -15.42 -14.97 -0.30
C ARG A 266 -15.79 -15.59 -1.64
N LEU A 267 -15.05 -16.59 -2.10
CA LEU A 267 -15.30 -17.33 -3.34
C LEU A 267 -16.35 -18.45 -3.21
N GLY A 268 -16.79 -18.75 -1.98
CA GLY A 268 -17.84 -19.76 -1.74
C GLY A 268 -17.33 -21.20 -1.76
N ALA A 269 -16.04 -21.42 -1.50
CA ALA A 269 -15.53 -22.76 -1.27
C ALA A 269 -16.18 -23.35 -0.01
N GLU A 270 -16.66 -24.60 -0.11
CA GLU A 270 -17.27 -25.29 1.03
C GLU A 270 -16.23 -25.98 1.91
N THR A 271 -15.22 -26.59 1.27
CA THR A 271 -14.19 -27.38 1.93
C THR A 271 -12.81 -27.16 1.31
N LEU A 272 -11.77 -27.25 2.14
CA LEU A 272 -10.36 -27.16 1.74
C LEU A 272 -9.66 -28.48 2.06
N ARG A 273 -8.79 -28.94 1.18
CA ARG A 273 -7.99 -30.16 1.39
C ARG A 273 -6.51 -29.90 1.22
N TRP A 274 -6.13 -29.37 0.06
CA TRP A 274 -4.74 -29.10 -0.26
C TRP A 274 -4.47 -27.62 -0.17
N THR A 275 -3.27 -27.25 0.25
CA THR A 275 -2.81 -25.87 0.36
C THR A 275 -1.68 -25.59 -0.63
N THR A 276 -1.34 -24.31 -0.81
CA THR A 276 -0.14 -23.91 -1.57
C THR A 276 1.13 -24.58 -1.03
N GLY A 277 1.24 -24.74 0.30
CA GLY A 277 2.38 -25.41 0.93
C GLY A 277 2.44 -26.91 0.63
N ASP A 278 1.29 -27.60 0.61
CA ASP A 278 1.22 -29.01 0.24
C ASP A 278 1.60 -29.22 -1.22
N LEU A 279 1.00 -28.42 -2.11
CA LEU A 279 1.29 -28.49 -3.54
C LEU A 279 2.76 -28.16 -3.83
N ALA A 280 3.38 -27.23 -3.11
CA ALA A 280 4.80 -26.92 -3.24
C ALA A 280 5.71 -28.13 -2.96
N ALA A 281 5.28 -29.05 -2.10
CA ALA A 281 6.01 -30.28 -1.81
C ALA A 281 5.77 -31.39 -2.82
N LEU A 282 4.65 -31.35 -3.55
CA LEU A 282 4.22 -32.40 -4.47
C LEU A 282 4.46 -32.06 -5.94
N VAL A 283 4.50 -30.77 -6.29
CA VAL A 283 4.45 -30.33 -7.68
C VAL A 283 5.73 -30.72 -8.44
N GLU A 284 5.53 -31.35 -9.60
CA GLU A 284 6.58 -31.77 -10.51
C GLU A 284 6.40 -31.12 -11.90
N PRO A 285 7.49 -30.80 -12.63
CA PRO A 285 7.40 -30.14 -13.94
C PRO A 285 6.59 -30.91 -15.00
N GLN A 286 6.46 -32.23 -14.86
CA GLN A 286 5.80 -33.12 -15.81
C GLN A 286 4.29 -33.28 -15.55
N MET A 287 3.78 -32.79 -14.40
CA MET A 287 2.36 -32.90 -14.06
C MET A 287 1.47 -32.26 -15.12
N SER A 288 0.46 -32.98 -15.58
CA SER A 288 -0.58 -32.51 -16.50
C SER A 288 -1.57 -31.56 -15.83
N LEU A 289 -2.46 -30.94 -16.61
CA LEU A 289 -3.56 -30.14 -16.06
C LEU A 289 -4.42 -30.96 -15.09
N LEU A 290 -4.75 -32.20 -15.46
CA LEU A 290 -5.60 -33.07 -14.64
C LEU A 290 -4.95 -33.40 -13.30
N ASP A 291 -3.64 -33.70 -13.31
CA ASP A 291 -2.87 -33.98 -12.09
C ASP A 291 -2.93 -32.79 -11.14
N VAL A 292 -2.70 -31.59 -11.67
CA VAL A 292 -2.73 -30.34 -10.91
C VAL A 292 -4.12 -30.03 -10.35
N THR A 293 -5.17 -30.16 -11.16
CA THR A 293 -6.54 -29.83 -10.72
C THR A 293 -7.04 -30.71 -9.59
N GLY A 294 -6.48 -31.92 -9.41
CA GLY A 294 -6.75 -32.77 -8.24
C GLY A 294 -6.32 -32.17 -6.90
N TYR A 295 -5.44 -31.16 -6.92
CA TYR A 295 -5.00 -30.42 -5.75
C TYR A 295 -5.70 -29.06 -5.57
N LEU A 296 -6.62 -28.71 -6.47
CA LEU A 296 -7.32 -27.42 -6.45
C LEU A 296 -8.77 -27.59 -6.00
N VAL A 297 -9.33 -26.51 -5.46
CA VAL A 297 -10.77 -26.41 -5.18
C VAL A 297 -11.45 -25.89 -6.43
N GLN A 298 -12.40 -26.66 -6.98
CA GLN A 298 -13.24 -26.19 -8.07
C GLN A 298 -14.26 -25.19 -7.53
N LEU A 299 -14.36 -24.03 -8.19
CA LEU A 299 -15.32 -22.98 -7.85
C LEU A 299 -16.41 -22.88 -8.92
N PRO A 300 -17.52 -22.15 -8.66
CA PRO A 300 -18.53 -21.88 -9.69
C PRO A 300 -17.93 -21.20 -10.93
N GLY A 301 -18.46 -21.55 -12.10
CA GLY A 301 -17.95 -21.05 -13.39
C GLY A 301 -16.66 -21.77 -13.81
N ASN A 302 -15.74 -21.05 -14.45
CA ASN A 302 -14.46 -21.59 -14.91
C ASN A 302 -13.30 -21.19 -13.99
N ALA A 303 -13.54 -21.20 -12.67
CA ALA A 303 -12.58 -20.79 -11.65
C ALA A 303 -12.10 -21.98 -10.80
N TRP A 304 -10.83 -21.89 -10.40
CA TRP A 304 -10.17 -22.81 -9.49
C TRP A 304 -9.52 -22.02 -8.36
N LEU A 305 -9.37 -22.64 -7.20
CA LEU A 305 -8.77 -22.03 -6.02
C LEU A 305 -7.65 -22.91 -5.46
N LEU A 306 -6.50 -22.29 -5.22
CA LEU A 306 -5.43 -22.82 -4.38
C LEU A 306 -5.40 -22.03 -3.06
N PRO A 307 -5.86 -22.62 -1.94
CA PRO A 307 -5.91 -21.93 -0.66
C PRO A 307 -4.53 -21.85 0.00
N GLY A 308 -4.31 -20.81 0.81
CA GLY A 308 -3.04 -20.59 1.51
C GLY A 308 -2.90 -21.50 2.74
N SER A 309 -4.04 -21.79 3.39
CA SER A 309 -4.12 -22.67 4.55
C SER A 309 -5.47 -23.40 4.60
N GLN A 310 -5.64 -24.35 5.52
CA GLN A 310 -6.95 -24.95 5.83
C GLN A 310 -7.69 -24.17 6.95
N GLY A 311 -7.50 -22.85 7.03
CA GLY A 311 -8.00 -22.02 8.14
C GLY A 311 -7.22 -22.20 9.45
N GLN A 312 -5.97 -22.66 9.36
CA GLN A 312 -5.09 -22.87 10.50
C GLN A 312 -4.13 -21.69 10.68
N VAL A 313 -3.94 -21.28 11.93
CA VAL A 313 -2.90 -20.30 12.28
C VAL A 313 -1.53 -20.96 12.21
N GLY A 314 -0.56 -20.28 11.60
CA GLY A 314 0.83 -20.73 11.55
C GLY A 314 1.15 -21.70 10.41
N ALA A 315 0.31 -21.81 9.39
CA ALA A 315 0.77 -22.44 8.15
C ALA A 315 1.94 -21.62 7.59
N MET A 316 2.95 -22.32 7.10
CA MET A 316 4.18 -21.71 6.59
C MET A 316 4.24 -21.97 5.09
N LEU A 317 4.34 -20.89 4.33
CA LEU A 317 4.64 -20.93 2.91
C LEU A 317 5.95 -20.19 2.69
N ASP A 318 6.98 -20.91 2.25
CA ASP A 318 8.25 -20.29 1.88
C ASP A 318 8.18 -19.72 0.46
N THR A 319 9.00 -18.71 0.22
CA THR A 319 9.09 -18.01 -1.08
C THR A 319 9.39 -18.97 -2.23
N LYS A 320 10.29 -19.94 -2.02
CA LYS A 320 10.69 -20.93 -3.02
C LYS A 320 9.57 -21.93 -3.34
N GLY A 321 8.80 -22.33 -2.34
CA GLY A 321 7.62 -23.17 -2.52
C GLY A 321 6.57 -22.46 -3.36
N TYR A 322 6.26 -21.21 -3.02
CA TYR A 322 5.36 -20.37 -3.80
C TYR A 322 5.82 -20.25 -5.27
N GLU A 323 7.07 -19.85 -5.53
CA GLU A 323 7.60 -19.71 -6.89
C GLU A 323 7.47 -21.00 -7.70
N ARG A 324 7.82 -22.15 -7.11
CA ARG A 324 7.73 -23.45 -7.76
C ARG A 324 6.30 -23.79 -8.18
N VAL A 325 5.33 -23.56 -7.28
CA VAL A 325 3.91 -23.75 -7.57
C VAL A 325 3.49 -22.81 -8.70
N MET A 326 3.76 -21.51 -8.58
CA MET A 326 3.33 -20.54 -9.59
C MET A 326 3.91 -20.85 -10.97
N VAL A 327 5.18 -21.25 -11.05
CA VAL A 327 5.83 -21.65 -12.30
C VAL A 327 5.15 -22.89 -12.91
N ALA A 328 4.81 -23.90 -12.10
CA ALA A 328 4.14 -25.11 -12.58
C ALA A 328 2.71 -24.84 -13.06
N LEU A 329 1.98 -23.95 -12.39
CA LEU A 329 0.58 -23.64 -12.70
C LEU A 329 0.42 -22.67 -13.87
N ARG A 330 1.41 -21.81 -14.16
CA ARG A 330 1.26 -20.70 -15.13
C ARG A 330 0.84 -21.11 -16.54
N ARG A 331 1.15 -22.35 -16.96
CA ARG A 331 0.85 -22.84 -18.32
C ARG A 331 -0.60 -23.31 -18.49
N TYR A 332 -1.32 -23.46 -17.38
CA TYR A 332 -2.64 -24.09 -17.33
C TYR A 332 -3.77 -23.10 -17.18
N PHE A 333 -3.49 -21.92 -16.63
CA PHE A 333 -4.49 -20.90 -16.35
C PHE A 333 -4.16 -19.64 -17.15
N GLY A 334 -5.15 -19.16 -17.90
CA GLY A 334 -4.98 -17.93 -18.69
C GLY A 334 -4.79 -16.72 -17.79
N VAL A 335 -5.51 -16.68 -16.67
CA VAL A 335 -5.40 -15.63 -15.66
C VAL A 335 -5.29 -16.25 -14.28
N THR A 336 -4.33 -15.76 -13.50
CA THR A 336 -4.13 -16.13 -12.10
C THR A 336 -4.20 -14.89 -11.22
N VAL A 337 -5.18 -14.80 -10.35
CA VAL A 337 -5.35 -13.73 -9.36
C VAL A 337 -4.78 -14.20 -8.03
N VAL A 338 -3.78 -13.49 -7.51
CA VAL A 338 -3.12 -13.81 -6.24
C VAL A 338 -3.56 -12.82 -5.17
N ASP A 339 -4.30 -13.28 -4.17
CA ASP A 339 -4.61 -12.51 -2.96
C ASP A 339 -3.41 -12.58 -2.02
N CYS A 340 -2.65 -11.48 -1.96
CA CYS A 340 -1.43 -11.41 -1.17
C CYS A 340 -1.72 -10.84 0.23
N GLU A 341 -0.87 -11.20 1.19
CA GLU A 341 -0.82 -10.48 2.46
C GLU A 341 -0.52 -8.98 2.25
N THR A 342 -0.88 -8.17 3.25
CA THR A 342 -0.52 -6.74 3.29
C THR A 342 1.01 -6.59 3.32
N LEU A 343 1.55 -5.63 2.56
CA LEU A 343 2.99 -5.34 2.56
C LEU A 343 3.47 -4.97 3.97
N PRO A 344 4.70 -5.38 4.38
CA PRO A 344 5.85 -5.77 3.54
C PRO A 344 6.13 -7.29 3.47
N ALA A 345 5.13 -8.17 3.66
CA ALA A 345 5.31 -9.62 3.69
C ALA A 345 6.14 -10.18 2.51
N GLU A 346 7.03 -11.14 2.78
CA GLU A 346 8.01 -11.62 1.79
C GLU A 346 7.34 -12.30 0.59
N VAL A 347 6.38 -13.20 0.82
CA VAL A 347 5.62 -13.86 -0.25
C VAL A 347 4.84 -12.85 -1.09
N ALA A 348 4.28 -11.80 -0.46
CA ALA A 348 3.62 -10.72 -1.17
C ALA A 348 4.61 -9.97 -2.08
N ARG A 349 5.84 -9.70 -1.64
CA ARG A 349 6.88 -9.10 -2.49
C ARG A 349 7.24 -9.97 -3.68
N THR A 350 7.38 -11.28 -3.48
CA THR A 350 7.68 -12.22 -4.56
C THR A 350 6.53 -12.31 -5.56
N ALA A 351 5.29 -12.41 -5.08
CA ALA A 351 4.10 -12.38 -5.92
C ALA A 351 4.01 -11.08 -6.74
N LEU A 352 4.27 -9.95 -6.11
CA LEU A 352 4.29 -8.65 -6.79
C LEU A 352 5.41 -8.57 -7.83
N SER A 353 6.61 -9.10 -7.55
CA SER A 353 7.74 -9.08 -8.50
C SER A 353 7.44 -9.92 -9.76
N ALA A 354 6.85 -11.11 -9.58
CA ALA A 354 6.53 -12.03 -10.67
C ALA A 354 5.29 -11.63 -11.50
N ALA A 355 4.42 -10.78 -10.95
CA ALA A 355 3.16 -10.42 -11.58
C ALA A 355 3.32 -9.50 -12.81
N GLN A 356 2.54 -9.76 -13.85
CA GLN A 356 2.45 -8.92 -15.04
C GLN A 356 1.59 -7.67 -14.78
N ALA A 357 0.66 -7.73 -13.82
CA ALA A 357 -0.07 -6.57 -13.32
C ALA A 357 -0.25 -6.63 -11.81
N ARG A 358 -0.34 -5.45 -11.18
CA ARG A 358 -0.42 -5.28 -9.73
C ARG A 358 -1.66 -4.47 -9.39
N VAL A 359 -2.36 -4.88 -8.33
CA VAL A 359 -3.54 -4.18 -7.82
C VAL A 359 -3.26 -3.78 -6.38
N LEU A 360 -3.23 -2.48 -6.12
CA LEU A 360 -3.02 -1.92 -4.79
C LEU A 360 -4.35 -1.40 -4.24
N THR A 361 -4.93 -2.09 -3.27
CA THR A 361 -6.21 -1.67 -2.67
C THR A 361 -5.98 -0.69 -1.53
N ALA A 362 -6.80 0.35 -1.49
CA ALA A 362 -6.80 1.36 -0.44
C ALA A 362 -8.24 1.69 -0.03
N PRO A 363 -8.53 1.82 1.28
CA PRO A 363 -9.82 2.33 1.70
C PRO A 363 -9.95 3.78 1.25
N ALA A 364 -11.14 4.19 0.84
CA ALA A 364 -11.46 5.55 0.44
C ALA A 364 -11.54 6.49 1.67
N THR A 365 -10.44 6.64 2.40
CA THR A 365 -10.28 7.60 3.51
C THR A 365 -9.05 8.46 3.27
N LEU A 366 -8.94 9.58 3.98
CA LEU A 366 -7.78 10.47 3.87
C LEU A 366 -6.47 9.73 4.20
N GLU A 367 -6.48 8.91 5.26
CA GLU A 367 -5.32 8.11 5.67
C GLU A 367 -4.98 7.03 4.65
N GLY A 368 -5.99 6.42 4.03
CA GLY A 368 -5.84 5.43 2.98
C GLY A 368 -5.16 6.03 1.74
N VAL A 369 -5.66 7.19 1.28
CA VAL A 369 -5.09 7.93 0.14
C VAL A 369 -3.67 8.40 0.44
N ALA A 370 -3.44 9.03 1.60
CA ALA A 370 -2.12 9.54 1.98
C ALA A 370 -1.07 8.42 2.08
N SER A 371 -1.42 7.29 2.73
CA SER A 371 -0.51 6.14 2.84
C SER A 371 -0.22 5.52 1.47
N THR A 372 -1.23 5.46 0.60
CA THR A 372 -1.08 4.90 -0.74
C THR A 372 -0.19 5.79 -1.60
N ARG A 373 -0.39 7.11 -1.58
CA ARG A 373 0.47 8.06 -2.28
C ARG A 373 1.93 7.95 -1.86
N ALA A 374 2.20 7.87 -0.56
CA ALA A 374 3.57 7.70 -0.06
C ALA A 374 4.24 6.44 -0.65
N VAL A 375 3.50 5.34 -0.76
CA VAL A 375 4.01 4.11 -1.38
C VAL A 375 4.19 4.25 -2.88
N LEU A 376 3.27 4.92 -3.57
CA LEU A 376 3.43 5.17 -5.01
C LEU A 376 4.66 6.04 -5.30
N GLU A 377 4.91 7.07 -4.49
CA GLU A 377 6.12 7.90 -4.60
C GLU A 377 7.39 7.07 -4.37
N TRP A 378 7.40 6.17 -3.37
CA TRP A 378 8.49 5.22 -3.20
C TRP A 378 8.64 4.27 -4.40
N MET A 379 7.54 3.76 -4.95
CA MET A 379 7.53 2.87 -6.13
C MET A 379 8.09 3.54 -7.38
N ARG A 380 8.15 4.88 -7.47
CA ARG A 380 8.80 5.59 -8.59
C ARG A 380 10.31 5.35 -8.64
N ASN A 381 10.91 4.95 -7.52
CA ASN A 381 12.33 4.58 -7.46
C ASN A 381 12.58 3.13 -7.90
N LEU A 382 11.52 2.34 -8.12
CA LEU A 382 11.60 0.99 -8.67
C LEU A 382 11.64 1.03 -10.22
N PRO A 383 11.97 -0.09 -10.89
CA PRO A 383 11.92 -0.15 -12.36
C PRO A 383 10.56 0.33 -12.90
N ARG A 384 10.61 1.17 -13.94
CA ARG A 384 9.41 1.88 -14.47
C ARG A 384 8.20 0.99 -14.73
N HIS A 385 8.45 -0.25 -15.15
CA HIS A 385 7.41 -1.22 -15.47
C HIS A 385 6.57 -1.60 -14.24
N VAL A 386 7.12 -1.55 -13.02
CA VAL A 386 6.40 -1.86 -11.78
C VAL A 386 5.23 -0.90 -11.57
N LEU A 387 5.51 0.40 -11.58
CA LEU A 387 4.49 1.45 -11.43
C LEU A 387 3.54 1.48 -12.63
N ALA A 388 4.06 1.36 -13.85
CA ALA A 388 3.26 1.42 -15.09
C ALA A 388 2.27 0.26 -15.27
N SER A 389 2.39 -0.81 -14.47
CA SER A 389 1.47 -1.96 -14.46
C SER A 389 0.71 -2.09 -13.14
N THR A 390 0.71 -1.03 -12.33
CA THR A 390 -0.03 -0.97 -11.08
C THR A 390 -1.34 -0.21 -11.27
N VAL A 391 -2.44 -0.82 -10.81
CA VAL A 391 -3.75 -0.18 -10.66
C VAL A 391 -4.03 0.01 -9.18
N VAL A 392 -4.43 1.21 -8.80
CA VAL A 392 -4.89 1.50 -7.44
C VAL A 392 -6.41 1.38 -7.39
N VAL A 393 -6.93 0.68 -6.39
CA VAL A 393 -8.37 0.54 -6.18
C VAL A 393 -8.76 1.26 -4.89
N LEU A 394 -9.48 2.37 -5.02
CA LEU A 394 -10.09 3.07 -3.90
C LEU A 394 -11.43 2.41 -3.57
N ILE A 395 -11.58 1.89 -2.36
CA ILE A 395 -12.77 1.15 -1.94
C ILE A 395 -13.58 1.95 -0.93
N GLU A 396 -14.83 2.23 -1.26
CA GLU A 396 -15.80 2.79 -0.32
C GLU A 396 -16.32 1.68 0.62
N VAL A 397 -15.66 1.52 1.76
CA VAL A 397 -16.03 0.51 2.78
C VAL A 397 -17.28 0.87 3.58
N THR A 398 -17.59 2.16 3.67
CA THR A 398 -18.77 2.72 4.33
C THR A 398 -19.55 3.57 3.34
N PRO A 399 -20.88 3.72 3.55
CA PRO A 399 -21.64 4.68 2.75
C PRO A 399 -21.21 6.09 3.15
N HIS A 400 -20.87 6.93 2.15
CA HIS A 400 -20.42 8.32 2.34
C HIS A 400 -19.10 8.42 3.11
N PRO A 401 -17.95 8.10 2.48
CA PRO A 401 -16.64 8.06 3.14
C PRO A 401 -16.15 9.40 3.72
N GLY A 402 -16.84 10.53 3.48
CA GLY A 402 -16.39 11.85 3.90
C GLY A 402 -15.15 12.37 3.15
N LEU A 403 -14.83 11.73 2.02
CA LEU A 403 -13.69 12.03 1.16
C LEU A 403 -14.20 12.50 -0.21
N ASP A 404 -13.57 13.54 -0.75
CA ASP A 404 -13.74 13.94 -2.16
C ASP A 404 -13.02 12.92 -3.06
N LEU A 405 -13.78 11.98 -3.60
CA LEU A 405 -13.24 10.86 -4.40
C LEU A 405 -12.58 11.33 -5.70
N ASP A 406 -13.08 12.42 -6.29
CA ASP A 406 -12.54 12.94 -7.54
C ASP A 406 -11.15 13.53 -7.29
N LYS A 407 -10.99 14.36 -6.25
CA LYS A 407 -9.68 14.87 -5.83
C LYS A 407 -8.73 13.76 -5.38
N ALA A 408 -9.21 12.80 -4.60
CA ALA A 408 -8.39 11.67 -4.18
C ALA A 408 -7.89 10.84 -5.38
N THR A 409 -8.75 10.66 -6.38
CA THR A 409 -8.40 9.98 -7.63
C THR A 409 -7.38 10.78 -8.43
N GLU A 410 -7.55 12.09 -8.54
CA GLU A 410 -6.60 13.00 -9.21
C GLU A 410 -5.22 12.94 -8.54
N GLU A 411 -5.17 13.05 -7.21
CA GLU A 411 -3.93 13.02 -6.43
C GLU A 411 -3.16 11.70 -6.59
N LEU A 412 -3.84 10.56 -6.70
CA LEU A 412 -3.19 9.27 -6.93
C LEU A 412 -2.81 9.08 -8.39
N THR A 413 -3.65 9.55 -9.33
CA THR A 413 -3.36 9.48 -10.77
C THR A 413 -2.13 10.32 -11.13
N ALA A 414 -1.88 11.43 -10.41
CA ALA A 414 -0.70 12.28 -10.58
C ALA A 414 0.64 11.53 -10.39
N THR A 415 0.64 10.38 -9.72
CA THR A 415 1.85 9.54 -9.59
C THR A 415 2.08 8.63 -10.81
N GLY A 416 1.19 8.65 -11.82
CA GLY A 416 1.32 7.89 -13.06
C GLY A 416 0.69 6.49 -13.05
N VAL A 417 -0.15 6.18 -12.04
CA VAL A 417 -0.91 4.92 -11.99
C VAL A 417 -2.33 5.09 -12.51
N THR A 418 -2.96 3.98 -12.91
CA THR A 418 -4.41 3.97 -13.15
C THR A 418 -5.13 3.82 -11.81
N VAL A 419 -6.19 4.60 -11.59
CA VAL A 419 -7.00 4.55 -10.36
C VAL A 419 -8.43 4.15 -10.70
N SER A 420 -8.96 3.16 -10.00
CA SER A 420 -10.35 2.71 -10.11
C SER A 420 -11.05 2.87 -8.77
N VAL A 421 -12.28 3.36 -8.78
CA VAL A 421 -13.13 3.44 -7.58
C VAL A 421 -14.08 2.23 -7.55
N LEU A 422 -14.06 1.50 -6.44
CA LEU A 422 -15.03 0.44 -6.15
C LEU A 422 -16.08 1.02 -5.19
N PRO A 423 -17.34 1.23 -5.65
CA PRO A 423 -18.34 1.91 -4.86
C PRO A 423 -18.83 1.06 -3.68
N TYR A 424 -19.46 1.72 -2.71
CA TYR A 424 -20.03 1.04 -1.56
C TYR A 424 -21.13 0.08 -2.00
N ASP A 425 -21.02 -1.17 -1.56
CA ASP A 425 -21.97 -2.23 -1.88
C ASP A 425 -22.39 -2.96 -0.60
N ARG A 426 -23.69 -2.98 -0.34
CA ARG A 426 -24.25 -3.60 0.88
C ARG A 426 -24.04 -5.11 0.95
N HIS A 427 -23.92 -5.79 -0.19
CA HIS A 427 -23.61 -7.23 -0.25
C HIS A 427 -22.15 -7.45 0.11
N LEU A 428 -21.25 -6.63 -0.45
CA LEU A 428 -19.82 -6.72 -0.11
C LEU A 428 -19.57 -6.39 1.36
N ALA A 429 -20.19 -5.33 1.88
CA ALA A 429 -20.06 -4.88 3.26
C ALA A 429 -20.65 -5.87 4.29
N ALA A 430 -21.60 -6.72 3.89
CA ALA A 430 -22.15 -7.76 4.75
C ALA A 430 -21.16 -8.91 5.01
N GLY A 431 -20.07 -9.01 4.24
CA GLY A 431 -19.11 -10.11 4.36
C GLY A 431 -19.64 -11.42 3.77
N GLY A 432 -18.97 -12.54 4.10
CA GLY A 432 -19.34 -13.87 3.61
C GLY A 432 -19.14 -14.06 2.10
N THR A 433 -19.77 -15.07 1.52
CA THR A 433 -19.63 -15.41 0.09
C THR A 433 -20.13 -14.29 -0.83
N ILE A 434 -19.29 -13.91 -1.80
CA ILE A 434 -19.66 -12.95 -2.83
C ILE A 434 -20.57 -13.64 -3.85
N ARG A 435 -21.77 -13.09 -4.04
CA ARG A 435 -22.75 -13.57 -5.01
C ARG A 435 -22.95 -12.46 -6.03
N THR A 436 -22.52 -12.69 -7.27
CA THR A 436 -22.46 -11.64 -8.30
C THR A 436 -23.84 -11.12 -8.71
N ASP A 437 -24.87 -11.96 -8.59
CA ASP A 437 -26.29 -11.62 -8.77
C ASP A 437 -26.81 -10.64 -7.72
N LEU A 438 -26.23 -10.64 -6.51
CA LEU A 438 -26.63 -9.73 -5.44
C LEU A 438 -25.96 -8.36 -5.50
N LEU A 439 -24.83 -8.24 -6.21
CA LEU A 439 -24.09 -6.98 -6.30
C LEU A 439 -24.95 -5.86 -6.88
N ALA A 440 -24.68 -4.63 -6.47
CA ALA A 440 -25.20 -3.46 -7.14
C ALA A 440 -24.65 -3.41 -8.58
N ARG A 441 -25.44 -2.87 -9.51
CA ARG A 441 -25.00 -2.71 -10.90
C ARG A 441 -23.71 -1.91 -11.02
N ALA A 442 -23.62 -0.78 -10.29
CA ALA A 442 -22.42 0.06 -10.28
C ALA A 442 -21.17 -0.72 -9.85
N THR A 443 -21.29 -1.58 -8.84
CA THR A 443 -20.21 -2.45 -8.37
C THR A 443 -19.80 -3.49 -9.41
N ARG A 444 -20.77 -4.12 -10.10
CA ARG A 444 -20.47 -5.04 -11.21
C ARG A 444 -19.76 -4.34 -12.36
N ASP A 445 -20.24 -3.16 -12.74
CA ASP A 445 -19.66 -2.38 -13.84
C ASP A 445 -18.25 -1.90 -13.47
N ALA A 446 -18.03 -1.47 -12.21
CA ALA A 446 -16.71 -1.10 -11.70
C ALA A 446 -15.76 -2.31 -11.65
N ALA A 447 -16.21 -3.47 -11.19
CA ALA A 447 -15.41 -4.70 -11.17
C ALA A 447 -15.02 -5.16 -12.59
N ALA A 448 -15.95 -5.07 -13.56
CA ALA A 448 -15.70 -5.39 -14.95
C ALA A 448 -14.66 -4.45 -15.60
N ARG A 449 -14.79 -3.14 -15.36
CA ARG A 449 -13.82 -2.14 -15.84
C ARG A 449 -12.45 -2.35 -15.22
N LEU A 450 -12.39 -2.51 -13.90
CA LEU A 450 -11.16 -2.82 -13.17
C LEU A 450 -10.47 -4.07 -13.73
N ALA A 451 -11.22 -5.15 -13.95
CA ALA A 451 -10.68 -6.36 -14.55
C ALA A 451 -10.12 -6.10 -15.96
N ALA A 452 -10.83 -5.32 -16.79
CA ALA A 452 -10.34 -4.98 -18.13
C ALA A 452 -9.05 -4.14 -18.09
N ASP A 453 -8.98 -3.13 -17.24
CA ASP A 453 -7.79 -2.27 -17.10
C ASP A 453 -6.57 -3.06 -16.63
N VAL A 454 -6.75 -3.86 -15.57
CA VAL A 454 -5.69 -4.73 -15.03
C VAL A 454 -5.24 -5.75 -16.07
N PHE A 455 -6.18 -6.36 -16.79
CA PHE A 455 -5.87 -7.34 -17.81
C PHE A 455 -5.09 -6.71 -18.98
N GLN A 456 -5.49 -5.53 -19.47
CA GLN A 456 -4.74 -4.80 -20.49
C GLN A 456 -3.31 -4.48 -20.06
N LEU A 457 -3.11 -4.05 -18.80
CA LEU A 457 -1.76 -3.81 -18.28
C LEU A 457 -0.94 -5.10 -18.20
N SER A 458 -1.56 -6.22 -17.81
CA SER A 458 -0.89 -7.53 -17.76
C SER A 458 -0.42 -8.02 -19.13
N GLN A 459 -1.04 -7.56 -20.21
CA GLN A 459 -0.68 -7.92 -21.58
C GLN A 459 0.54 -7.14 -22.09
N LYS A 460 0.81 -5.94 -21.54
CA LYS A 460 1.92 -5.07 -21.95
C LYS A 460 3.27 -5.55 -21.42
N GLN A 461 3.29 -6.37 -20.37
CA GLN A 461 4.50 -7.04 -19.89
C GLN A 461 4.61 -8.42 -20.54
N ARG A 462 5.74 -8.67 -21.21
CA ARG A 462 6.07 -9.95 -21.83
C ARG A 462 6.98 -10.76 -20.93
#